data_AF-A0A6M3LKR3-F1
#
_entry.id   AF-A0A6M3LKR3-F1
#
_cell.length_a   1.000
_cell.length_b   1.000
_cell.length_c   1.000
_cell.angle_alpha   90.00
_cell.angle_beta   90.00
_cell.angle_gamma   90.00
#
_symmetry.space_group_name_H-M   'P 1'
#
loop_
_entity.id
_entity.type
_entity.pdbx_description
1 polymer ?
#
loop_
_entity_poly.entity_id
_entity_poly.type
_entity_poly.pdbx_seq_one_letter_code
_entity_poly.pdbx_strand_id
1 'polypeptide(L)'
;MLKTALEYRGLGYSIIPVRQDKRPCIKWEQYQNAQASEDEIKKWWSKWPDANIGVVTGKISGINVIDIDTQDGLEALKEYIDREFKTPMCTTPGGGWHLWFKYREGLVNRSRTLTGCDIRTDGGYVVAPPSMNGNGKKYKWIKGREIANVDLNDIPDFLFSILLDAQNVGTDFAIKKDRIPYKDNLVSSSSSRTSTKISGDHIDHIDHKRLQMFADGRRDDDLFHTANILVKGGMPESEIYQILENLIKSWGEEPDRKWIETKIISALKRSDTISRNIAAEVKEWVLTTTGHFLTTDNHKDLNLTTRDHKKAANMALLRLVDEGILEKYGEKRGCYRRIEQDEEPMLFIEEDIYEYPLKLPFGLNDLCALYPKNIFMVAGSKGAGKTALLFNIAIANQERGKEVIYLNSEMGNKEWTIRLKKHGFTKADEIKIKGVHCKGSYHDKIDGSDKIFIVDFLEIHDNFYQIGKAIREIHEKLEEGICIIAIQKKRGELFGRGAEFSMEKARLYLSLDFLETELCSRLTIVDAKSNKTPKPISGLWKMVKIIDGTYMEAMDKEWRR
;
A
#
# COMPACT_ATOMS: atom_id res chain seq x y z
N MET A 1 -11.73 -37.14 -14.34
CA MET A 1 -10.60 -36.31 -14.78
C MET A 1 -10.34 -36.43 -16.28
N LEU A 2 -10.06 -37.63 -16.83
CA LEU A 2 -9.76 -37.82 -18.26
C LEU A 2 -10.77 -37.18 -19.22
N LYS A 3 -12.08 -37.39 -19.02
CA LYS A 3 -13.13 -36.79 -19.88
C LYS A 3 -12.97 -35.27 -19.99
N THR A 4 -12.85 -34.57 -18.86
CA THR A 4 -12.66 -33.12 -18.83
C THR A 4 -11.31 -32.67 -19.37
N ALA A 5 -10.25 -33.47 -19.19
CA ALA A 5 -8.95 -33.18 -19.81
C ALA A 5 -9.04 -33.18 -21.34
N LEU A 6 -9.79 -34.12 -21.92
CA LEU A 6 -10.06 -34.17 -23.36
C LEU A 6 -11.01 -33.03 -23.81
N GLU A 7 -12.00 -32.66 -23.01
CA GLU A 7 -12.87 -31.50 -23.28
C GLU A 7 -12.06 -30.21 -23.37
N TYR A 8 -11.17 -29.94 -22.40
CA TYR A 8 -10.31 -28.75 -22.44
C TYR A 8 -9.33 -28.79 -23.61
N ARG A 9 -8.81 -29.98 -23.95
CA ARG A 9 -7.99 -30.14 -25.17
C ARG A 9 -8.76 -29.79 -26.43
N GLY A 10 -10.03 -30.19 -26.52
CA GLY A 10 -10.95 -29.87 -27.62
C GLY A 10 -11.27 -28.38 -27.74
N LEU A 11 -11.27 -27.65 -26.61
CA LEU A 11 -11.35 -26.18 -26.58
C LEU A 11 -10.05 -25.48 -26.98
N GLY A 12 -9.00 -26.23 -27.35
CA GLY A 12 -7.73 -25.68 -27.81
C GLY A 12 -6.75 -25.36 -26.69
N TYR A 13 -6.92 -25.91 -25.49
CA TYR A 13 -5.96 -25.75 -24.39
C TYR A 13 -4.88 -26.84 -24.37
N SER A 14 -3.66 -26.47 -24.02
CA SER A 14 -2.54 -27.40 -23.82
C SER A 14 -2.62 -28.02 -22.42
N ILE A 15 -2.81 -29.33 -22.36
CA ILE A 15 -3.14 -30.07 -21.13
C ILE A 15 -1.98 -30.94 -20.66
N ILE A 16 -1.73 -30.94 -19.35
CA ILE A 16 -0.74 -31.80 -18.70
C ILE A 16 -1.31 -32.44 -17.42
N PRO A 17 -0.86 -33.66 -17.05
CA PRO A 17 -1.26 -34.32 -15.82
C PRO A 17 -0.47 -33.74 -14.64
N VAL A 18 -1.18 -33.36 -13.57
CA VAL A 18 -0.61 -32.72 -12.39
C VAL A 18 -0.96 -33.53 -11.14
N ARG A 19 -0.04 -33.59 -10.19
CA ARG A 19 -0.22 -34.23 -8.87
C ARG A 19 -1.07 -33.35 -7.94
N GLN A 20 -1.47 -33.90 -6.80
CA GLN A 20 -2.24 -33.15 -5.80
C GLN A 20 -1.43 -32.02 -5.11
N ASP A 21 -0.10 -32.11 -5.11
CA ASP A 21 0.83 -31.07 -4.65
C ASP A 21 1.11 -30.00 -5.73
N LYS A 22 0.30 -29.99 -6.81
CA LYS A 22 0.40 -29.11 -7.97
C LYS A 22 1.65 -29.31 -8.83
N ARG A 23 2.46 -30.37 -8.63
CA ARG A 23 3.62 -30.66 -9.48
C ARG A 23 3.27 -31.52 -10.70
N PRO A 24 3.84 -31.29 -11.90
CA PRO A 24 3.52 -32.09 -13.08
C PRO A 24 3.98 -33.55 -12.92
N CYS A 25 3.20 -34.50 -13.43
CA CYS A 25 3.57 -35.91 -13.42
C CYS A 25 4.65 -36.25 -14.47
N ILE A 26 4.88 -35.33 -15.40
CA ILE A 26 5.78 -35.47 -16.56
C ILE A 26 6.69 -34.24 -16.67
N LYS A 27 7.77 -34.34 -17.46
CA LYS A 27 8.46 -33.16 -17.98
C LYS A 27 7.52 -32.46 -18.94
N TRP A 28 7.16 -31.23 -18.64
CA TRP A 28 6.01 -30.56 -19.25
C TRP A 28 6.42 -29.38 -20.15
N GLU A 29 7.69 -28.98 -20.11
CA GLU A 29 8.25 -27.80 -20.77
C GLU A 29 8.03 -27.84 -22.28
N GLN A 30 8.07 -29.03 -22.89
CA GLN A 30 7.77 -29.20 -24.31
C GLN A 30 6.33 -28.79 -24.68
N TYR A 31 5.39 -28.90 -23.74
CA TYR A 31 3.98 -28.55 -23.98
C TYR A 31 3.68 -27.05 -23.88
N GLN A 32 4.71 -26.23 -23.65
CA GLN A 32 4.66 -24.78 -23.84
C GLN A 32 4.68 -24.40 -25.33
N ASN A 33 5.16 -25.31 -26.20
CA ASN A 33 5.31 -25.04 -27.64
C ASN A 33 4.51 -26.02 -28.53
N ALA A 34 4.07 -27.17 -27.99
CA ALA A 34 3.28 -28.15 -28.72
C ALA A 34 2.18 -28.75 -27.84
N GLN A 35 0.93 -28.79 -28.32
CA GLN A 35 -0.16 -29.39 -27.55
C GLN A 35 -0.08 -30.92 -27.60
N ALA A 36 -0.33 -31.58 -26.47
CA ALA A 36 -0.42 -33.03 -26.41
C ALA A 36 -1.54 -33.56 -27.30
N SER A 37 -1.32 -34.72 -27.92
CA SER A 37 -2.36 -35.47 -28.62
C SER A 37 -3.36 -36.10 -27.64
N GLU A 38 -4.56 -36.43 -28.12
CA GLU A 38 -5.54 -37.13 -27.27
C GLU A 38 -5.01 -38.48 -26.75
N ASP A 39 -4.22 -39.18 -27.55
CA ASP A 39 -3.68 -40.48 -27.18
C ASP A 39 -2.63 -40.37 -26.07
N GLU A 40 -1.80 -39.32 -26.10
CA GLU A 40 -0.90 -38.99 -24.99
C GLU A 40 -1.68 -38.68 -23.71
N ILE A 41 -2.74 -37.88 -23.81
CA ILE A 41 -3.62 -37.56 -22.67
C ILE A 41 -4.27 -38.84 -22.12
N LYS A 42 -4.85 -39.69 -22.97
CA LYS A 42 -5.45 -40.98 -22.57
C LYS A 42 -4.41 -41.87 -21.89
N LYS A 43 -3.19 -41.93 -22.40
CA LYS A 43 -2.09 -42.71 -21.82
C LYS A 43 -1.69 -42.19 -20.44
N TRP A 44 -1.63 -40.88 -20.24
CA TRP A 44 -1.30 -40.30 -18.93
C TRP A 44 -2.34 -40.62 -17.86
N TRP A 45 -3.63 -40.46 -18.18
CA TRP A 45 -4.69 -40.78 -17.22
C TRP A 45 -4.94 -42.28 -17.05
N SER A 46 -4.49 -43.12 -17.99
CA SER A 46 -4.41 -44.57 -17.74
C SER A 46 -3.33 -44.91 -16.72
N LYS A 47 -2.21 -44.18 -16.73
CA LYS A 47 -1.09 -44.35 -15.78
C LYS A 47 -1.36 -43.68 -14.42
N TRP A 48 -2.05 -42.54 -14.41
CA TRP A 48 -2.41 -41.78 -13.22
C TRP A 48 -3.90 -41.40 -13.27
N PRO A 49 -4.81 -42.33 -12.93
CA PRO A 49 -6.27 -42.10 -13.02
C PRO A 49 -6.76 -40.88 -12.23
N ASP A 50 -6.10 -40.59 -11.10
CA ASP A 50 -6.45 -39.51 -10.18
C ASP A 50 -5.64 -38.23 -10.40
N ALA A 51 -4.88 -38.13 -11.50
CA ALA A 51 -4.14 -36.90 -11.81
C ALA A 51 -5.10 -35.72 -12.00
N ASN A 52 -4.73 -34.59 -11.38
CA ASN A 52 -5.34 -33.29 -11.63
C ASN A 52 -5.00 -32.80 -13.05
N ILE A 53 -5.78 -31.83 -13.51
CA ILE A 53 -5.67 -31.25 -14.84
C ILE A 53 -4.88 -29.94 -14.74
N GLY A 54 -3.69 -29.91 -15.33
CA GLY A 54 -2.94 -28.68 -15.57
C GLY A 54 -3.23 -28.14 -16.96
N VAL A 55 -3.44 -26.82 -17.06
CA VAL A 55 -3.56 -26.10 -18.33
C VAL A 55 -2.34 -25.21 -18.47
N VAL A 56 -1.50 -25.47 -19.47
CA VAL A 56 -0.34 -24.64 -19.78
C VAL A 56 -0.83 -23.29 -20.30
N THR A 57 -0.41 -22.19 -19.69
CA THR A 57 -0.86 -20.83 -20.00
C THR A 57 0.02 -20.17 -21.07
N GLY A 58 -0.37 -19.00 -21.55
CA GLY A 58 0.34 -18.26 -22.59
C GLY A 58 -0.20 -18.54 -23.99
N LYS A 59 0.63 -18.24 -24.99
CA LYS A 59 0.26 -18.27 -26.41
C LYS A 59 -0.27 -19.63 -26.88
N ILE A 60 0.31 -20.73 -26.36
CA ILE A 60 -0.06 -22.11 -26.74
C ILE A 60 -1.51 -22.49 -26.43
N SER A 61 -2.09 -21.84 -25.42
CA SER A 61 -3.47 -22.04 -24.98
C SER A 61 -4.33 -20.80 -25.20
N GLY A 62 -3.77 -19.73 -25.76
CA GLY A 62 -4.47 -18.48 -26.01
C GLY A 62 -5.00 -17.81 -24.74
N ILE A 63 -4.37 -18.02 -23.57
CA ILE A 63 -4.83 -17.46 -22.29
C ILE A 63 -3.75 -16.80 -21.44
N ASN A 64 -4.16 -15.77 -20.70
CA ASN A 64 -3.49 -15.22 -19.53
C ASN A 64 -4.39 -15.44 -18.32
N VAL A 65 -3.86 -15.93 -17.20
CA VAL A 65 -4.65 -16.20 -15.99
C VAL A 65 -4.13 -15.40 -14.82
N ILE A 66 -5.01 -14.62 -14.18
CA ILE A 66 -4.72 -13.98 -12.89
C ILE A 66 -5.12 -14.96 -11.79
N ASP A 67 -4.15 -15.36 -10.99
CA ASP A 67 -4.27 -16.30 -9.88
C ASP A 67 -4.25 -15.51 -8.57
N ILE A 68 -5.42 -15.33 -7.97
CA ILE A 68 -5.63 -14.57 -6.75
C ILE A 68 -5.51 -15.52 -5.57
N ASP A 69 -4.42 -15.41 -4.81
CA ASP A 69 -4.07 -16.34 -3.74
C ASP A 69 -4.42 -15.81 -2.33
N THR A 70 -4.71 -14.51 -2.19
CA THR A 70 -5.04 -13.90 -0.89
C THR A 70 -6.39 -13.20 -0.88
N GLN A 71 -6.96 -13.06 0.32
CA GLN A 71 -8.19 -12.30 0.53
C GLN A 71 -8.03 -10.84 0.11
N ASP A 72 -6.90 -10.21 0.41
CA ASP A 72 -6.58 -8.83 0.00
C ASP A 72 -6.56 -8.68 -1.53
N GLY A 73 -6.01 -9.66 -2.26
CA GLY A 73 -6.00 -9.64 -3.73
C GLY A 73 -7.41 -9.79 -4.32
N LEU A 74 -8.24 -10.61 -3.68
CA LEU A 74 -9.64 -10.78 -4.08
C LEU A 74 -10.42 -9.48 -3.85
N GLU A 75 -10.23 -8.84 -2.69
CA GLU A 75 -10.85 -7.56 -2.35
C GLU A 75 -10.41 -6.44 -3.29
N ALA A 76 -9.12 -6.40 -3.66
CA ALA A 76 -8.59 -5.43 -4.61
C ALA A 76 -9.22 -5.53 -6.01
N LEU A 77 -9.64 -6.73 -6.43
CA LEU A 77 -10.22 -6.99 -7.75
C LEU A 77 -11.74 -7.21 -7.73
N LYS A 78 -12.37 -7.28 -6.55
CA LYS A 78 -13.78 -7.66 -6.36
C LYS A 78 -14.76 -6.79 -7.15
N GLU A 79 -14.59 -5.47 -7.09
CA GLU A 79 -15.48 -4.53 -7.79
C GLU A 79 -15.42 -4.72 -9.32
N TYR A 80 -14.24 -5.03 -9.85
CA TYR A 80 -14.04 -5.31 -11.28
C TYR A 80 -14.56 -6.70 -11.67
N ILE A 81 -14.38 -7.70 -10.81
CA ILE A 81 -14.95 -9.05 -10.98
C ILE A 81 -16.47 -8.99 -11.14
N ASP A 82 -17.14 -8.20 -10.29
CA ASP A 82 -18.60 -8.12 -10.25
C ASP A 82 -19.19 -7.27 -11.39
N ARG A 83 -18.46 -6.26 -11.89
CA ARG A 83 -18.99 -5.27 -12.83
C ARG A 83 -18.43 -5.35 -14.25
N GLU A 84 -17.14 -5.64 -14.39
CA GLU A 84 -16.41 -5.46 -15.66
C GLU A 84 -15.92 -6.78 -16.24
N PHE A 85 -15.41 -7.69 -15.42
CA PHE A 85 -14.81 -8.92 -15.92
C PHE A 85 -15.90 -9.90 -16.33
N LYS A 86 -16.05 -10.09 -17.64
CA LYS A 86 -16.96 -11.06 -18.23
C LYS A 86 -16.23 -12.30 -18.72
N THR A 87 -15.34 -12.85 -17.91
CA THR A 87 -14.43 -13.91 -18.34
C THR A 87 -14.63 -15.19 -17.50
N PRO A 88 -14.14 -16.38 -17.93
CA PRO A 88 -14.24 -17.58 -17.12
C PRO A 88 -13.52 -17.44 -15.77
N MET A 89 -14.15 -17.96 -14.70
CA MET A 89 -13.65 -17.82 -13.34
C MET A 89 -13.87 -19.09 -12.52
N CYS A 90 -12.86 -19.49 -11.74
CA CYS A 90 -12.99 -20.61 -10.82
C CYS A 90 -12.40 -20.31 -9.44
N THR A 91 -12.99 -20.87 -8.40
CA THR A 91 -12.45 -20.84 -7.04
C THR A 91 -11.43 -21.96 -6.83
N THR A 92 -10.41 -21.69 -6.03
CA THR A 92 -9.39 -22.65 -5.64
C THR A 92 -9.72 -23.29 -4.28
N PRO A 93 -9.17 -24.47 -3.97
CA PRO A 93 -9.39 -25.12 -2.67
C PRO A 93 -8.94 -24.31 -1.44
N GLY A 94 -8.05 -23.33 -1.64
CA GLY A 94 -7.53 -22.45 -0.59
C GLY A 94 -8.35 -21.18 -0.37
N GLY A 95 -9.45 -20.98 -1.11
CA GLY A 95 -10.26 -19.77 -1.04
C GLY A 95 -9.90 -18.68 -2.06
N GLY A 96 -8.83 -18.90 -2.84
CA GLY A 96 -8.41 -18.03 -3.94
C GLY A 96 -9.25 -18.20 -5.22
N TRP A 97 -8.94 -17.41 -6.25
CA TRP A 97 -9.69 -17.35 -7.51
C TRP A 97 -8.76 -17.34 -8.72
N HIS A 98 -9.13 -18.01 -9.80
CA HIS A 98 -8.49 -17.82 -11.10
C HIS A 98 -9.42 -17.06 -12.03
N LEU A 99 -8.93 -16.00 -12.67
CA LEU A 99 -9.62 -15.23 -13.71
C LEU A 99 -8.89 -15.46 -15.04
N TRP A 100 -9.60 -16.02 -16.02
CA TRP A 100 -9.01 -16.48 -17.27
C TRP A 100 -9.31 -15.50 -18.38
N PHE A 101 -8.30 -14.86 -18.97
CA PHE A 101 -8.47 -13.89 -20.04
C PHE A 101 -7.82 -14.38 -21.33
N LYS A 102 -8.22 -13.79 -22.46
CA LYS A 102 -7.58 -14.02 -23.75
C LYS A 102 -6.11 -13.60 -23.69
N TYR A 103 -5.25 -14.40 -24.33
CA TYR A 103 -3.83 -14.12 -24.39
C TYR A 103 -3.57 -12.78 -25.06
N ARG A 104 -2.79 -11.97 -24.35
CA ARG A 104 -2.21 -10.72 -24.82
C ARG A 104 -0.72 -10.76 -24.54
N GLU A 105 0.07 -10.56 -25.59
CA GLU A 105 1.53 -10.55 -25.53
C GLU A 105 2.04 -9.36 -24.72
N GLY A 106 3.14 -9.56 -23.99
CA GLY A 106 3.83 -8.51 -23.23
C GLY A 106 3.98 -8.82 -21.74
N LEU A 107 3.18 -9.72 -21.18
CA LEU A 107 3.31 -10.17 -19.79
C LEU A 107 4.25 -11.37 -19.69
N VAL A 108 5.06 -11.40 -18.62
CA VAL A 108 5.92 -12.53 -18.24
C VAL A 108 5.30 -13.28 -17.05
N ASN A 109 5.42 -14.61 -17.02
CA ASN A 109 4.95 -15.43 -15.90
C ASN A 109 5.74 -15.06 -14.62
N ARG A 110 5.03 -14.56 -13.60
CA ARG A 110 5.64 -14.04 -12.38
C ARG A 110 4.70 -14.19 -11.18
N SER A 111 5.27 -14.67 -10.07
CA SER A 111 4.61 -14.69 -8.77
C SER A 111 4.66 -13.32 -8.09
N ARG A 112 3.61 -12.94 -7.36
CA ARG A 112 3.44 -11.66 -6.67
C ARG A 112 3.57 -10.46 -7.62
N THR A 113 2.93 -10.55 -8.77
CA THR A 113 2.92 -9.46 -9.74
C THR A 113 2.06 -8.30 -9.22
N LEU A 114 1.05 -8.60 -8.41
CA LEU A 114 0.33 -7.62 -7.58
C LEU A 114 0.22 -8.17 -6.15
N THR A 115 -0.08 -7.30 -5.19
CA THR A 115 -0.36 -7.74 -3.81
C THR A 115 -1.43 -8.83 -3.82
N GLY A 116 -1.03 -10.05 -3.45
CA GLY A 116 -1.95 -11.19 -3.39
C GLY A 116 -2.33 -11.84 -4.73
N CYS A 117 -1.74 -11.41 -5.85
CA CYS A 117 -2.05 -11.98 -7.17
C CYS A 117 -0.79 -12.39 -7.95
N ASP A 118 -0.85 -13.56 -8.54
CA ASP A 118 0.10 -14.11 -9.51
C ASP A 118 -0.45 -13.93 -10.94
N ILE A 119 0.44 -13.77 -11.92
CA ILE A 119 0.07 -13.83 -13.35
C ILE A 119 0.67 -15.07 -13.98
N ARG A 120 -0.16 -15.85 -14.66
CA ARG A 120 0.22 -17.07 -15.38
C ARG A 120 0.02 -16.84 -16.87
N THR A 121 1.12 -16.83 -17.61
CA THR A 121 1.19 -16.66 -19.06
C THR A 121 2.22 -17.64 -19.62
N ASP A 122 2.98 -17.31 -20.67
CA ASP A 122 4.02 -18.15 -21.25
C ASP A 122 5.00 -18.65 -20.17
N GLY A 123 5.37 -19.93 -20.27
CA GLY A 123 6.23 -20.57 -19.27
C GLY A 123 5.53 -20.94 -17.96
N GLY A 124 4.20 -20.85 -17.88
CA GLY A 124 3.39 -21.21 -16.71
C GLY A 124 2.30 -22.23 -17.01
N TYR A 125 1.65 -22.72 -15.95
CA TYR A 125 0.40 -23.47 -16.03
C TYR A 125 -0.45 -23.20 -14.80
N VAL A 126 -1.75 -23.47 -14.89
CA VAL A 126 -2.70 -23.44 -13.77
C VAL A 126 -3.37 -24.79 -13.59
N VAL A 127 -3.79 -25.10 -12.36
CA VAL A 127 -4.63 -26.27 -12.09
C VAL A 127 -6.09 -25.89 -12.31
N ALA A 128 -6.80 -26.63 -13.16
CA ALA A 128 -8.17 -26.30 -13.57
C ALA A 128 -9.23 -27.21 -12.92
N PRO A 129 -10.48 -26.73 -12.74
CA PRO A 129 -11.59 -27.60 -12.32
C PRO A 129 -11.75 -28.84 -13.23
N PRO A 130 -12.21 -29.99 -12.72
CA PRO A 130 -12.66 -30.26 -11.34
C PRO A 130 -11.55 -30.83 -10.43
N SER A 131 -10.28 -30.47 -10.67
CA SER A 131 -9.10 -30.90 -9.88
C SER A 131 -9.29 -30.69 -8.37
N MET A 132 -8.53 -31.43 -7.55
CA MET A 132 -8.67 -31.40 -6.08
C MET A 132 -7.31 -31.26 -5.38
N ASN A 133 -7.31 -30.69 -4.18
CA ASN A 133 -6.13 -30.72 -3.30
C ASN A 133 -6.03 -32.03 -2.51
N GLY A 134 -4.94 -32.23 -1.77
CA GLY A 134 -4.73 -33.42 -0.93
C GLY A 134 -5.77 -33.64 0.18
N ASN A 135 -6.60 -32.62 0.48
CA ASN A 135 -7.68 -32.69 1.47
C ASN A 135 -9.07 -32.92 0.82
N GLY A 136 -9.13 -33.22 -0.48
CA GLY A 136 -10.37 -33.50 -1.21
C GLY A 136 -11.22 -32.27 -1.56
N LYS A 137 -10.78 -31.05 -1.22
CA LYS A 137 -11.45 -29.80 -1.67
C LYS A 137 -11.14 -29.56 -3.15
N LYS A 138 -12.16 -29.17 -3.91
CA LYS A 138 -12.10 -29.09 -5.39
C LYS A 138 -11.95 -27.65 -5.88
N TYR A 139 -11.24 -27.49 -6.99
CA TYR A 139 -11.38 -26.36 -7.88
C TYR A 139 -12.79 -26.39 -8.50
N LYS A 140 -13.50 -25.26 -8.52
CA LYS A 140 -14.87 -25.18 -9.03
C LYS A 140 -15.05 -23.95 -9.91
N TRP A 141 -15.58 -24.15 -11.12
CA TRP A 141 -16.08 -23.03 -11.91
C TRP A 141 -17.17 -22.30 -11.14
N ILE A 142 -17.17 -20.97 -11.25
CA ILE A 142 -18.25 -20.14 -10.74
C ILE A 142 -19.45 -20.33 -11.67
N LYS A 143 -20.64 -20.46 -11.09
CA LYS A 143 -21.87 -20.71 -11.85
C LYS A 143 -22.09 -19.61 -12.90
N GLY A 144 -22.23 -19.99 -14.16
CA GLY A 144 -22.38 -19.05 -15.28
C GLY A 144 -21.08 -18.37 -15.73
N ARG A 145 -19.93 -18.82 -15.21
CA ARG A 145 -18.58 -18.39 -15.58
C ARG A 145 -17.69 -19.59 -15.97
N GLU A 146 -18.32 -20.68 -16.42
CA GLU A 146 -17.60 -21.86 -16.86
C GLU A 146 -16.86 -21.60 -18.18
N ILE A 147 -15.68 -22.20 -18.34
CA ILE A 147 -14.83 -22.02 -19.52
C ILE A 147 -15.46 -22.49 -20.85
N ALA A 148 -16.51 -23.31 -20.77
CA ALA A 148 -17.29 -23.75 -21.93
C ALA A 148 -18.46 -22.82 -22.28
N ASN A 149 -18.84 -21.91 -21.38
CA ASN A 149 -20.07 -21.12 -21.46
C ASN A 149 -19.81 -19.61 -21.61
N VAL A 150 -18.58 -19.16 -21.37
CA VAL A 150 -18.21 -17.74 -21.38
C VAL A 150 -16.99 -17.56 -22.28
N ASP A 151 -17.08 -16.60 -23.19
CA ASP A 151 -15.97 -16.24 -24.06
C ASP A 151 -14.78 -15.71 -23.26
N LEU A 152 -13.57 -16.06 -23.70
CA LEU A 152 -12.35 -15.43 -23.21
C LEU A 152 -12.34 -13.98 -23.66
N ASN A 153 -12.56 -13.07 -22.71
CA ASN A 153 -12.47 -11.65 -22.97
C ASN A 153 -11.04 -11.14 -22.82
N ASP A 154 -10.73 -10.04 -23.50
CA ASP A 154 -9.44 -9.37 -23.37
C ASP A 154 -9.22 -8.91 -21.92
N ILE A 155 -7.97 -8.97 -21.44
CA ILE A 155 -7.61 -8.30 -20.19
C ILE A 155 -7.87 -6.80 -20.38
N PRO A 156 -8.66 -6.15 -19.51
CA PRO A 156 -8.90 -4.72 -19.61
C PRO A 156 -7.59 -3.93 -19.60
N ASP A 157 -7.49 -2.91 -20.46
CA ASP A 157 -6.24 -2.17 -20.71
C ASP A 157 -5.60 -1.63 -19.43
N PHE A 158 -6.41 -1.15 -18.49
CA PHE A 158 -5.91 -0.63 -17.21
C PHE A 158 -5.20 -1.73 -16.40
N LEU A 159 -5.79 -2.92 -16.33
CA LEU A 159 -5.26 -4.05 -15.57
C LEU A 159 -4.02 -4.61 -16.26
N PHE A 160 -4.04 -4.69 -17.59
CA PHE A 160 -2.89 -5.10 -18.39
C PHE A 160 -1.69 -4.16 -18.18
N SER A 161 -1.94 -2.84 -18.18
CA SER A 161 -0.91 -1.82 -17.96
C SER A 161 -0.30 -1.92 -16.56
N ILE A 162 -1.15 -2.08 -15.54
CA ILE A 162 -0.70 -2.29 -14.14
C ILE A 162 0.19 -3.53 -14.02
N LEU A 163 -0.21 -4.65 -14.63
CA LEU A 163 0.57 -5.88 -14.61
C LEU A 163 1.92 -5.72 -15.32
N LEU A 164 1.95 -4.96 -16.42
CA LEU A 164 3.18 -4.69 -17.17
C LEU A 164 4.14 -3.79 -16.39
N ASP A 165 3.63 -2.73 -15.75
CA ASP A 165 4.42 -1.81 -14.94
C ASP A 165 5.05 -2.54 -13.72
N ALA A 166 4.27 -3.40 -13.07
CA ALA A 166 4.75 -4.22 -11.96
C ALA A 166 5.82 -5.25 -12.37
N GLN A 167 5.94 -5.57 -13.66
CA GLN A 167 6.99 -6.46 -14.18
C GLN A 167 8.33 -5.74 -14.38
N ASN A 168 8.28 -4.48 -14.82
CA ASN A 168 9.46 -3.67 -15.14
C ASN A 168 10.17 -3.11 -13.90
N VAL A 169 9.46 -2.98 -12.78
CA VAL A 169 10.02 -2.54 -11.51
C VAL A 169 10.25 -3.77 -10.64
N GLY A 170 11.51 -4.22 -10.53
CA GLY A 170 11.85 -5.35 -9.67
C GLY A 170 11.40 -5.08 -8.23
N THR A 171 10.48 -5.91 -7.73
CA THR A 171 9.83 -5.92 -6.39
C THR A 171 8.70 -4.90 -6.14
N ASP A 172 7.58 -5.45 -5.63
CA ASP A 172 6.42 -4.84 -4.96
C ASP A 172 5.91 -3.50 -5.49
N PHE A 173 5.29 -3.54 -6.68
CA PHE A 173 4.37 -2.48 -7.09
C PHE A 173 3.04 -2.67 -6.35
N ALA A 174 2.91 -2.06 -5.18
CA ALA A 174 1.60 -1.62 -4.72
C ALA A 174 1.07 -0.66 -5.79
N ILE A 175 -0.16 -0.88 -6.27
CA ILE A 175 -0.80 -0.06 -7.31
C ILE A 175 -0.74 1.42 -6.87
N LYS A 176 0.28 2.14 -7.35
CA LYS A 176 0.40 3.60 -7.25
C LYS A 176 -0.42 4.16 -8.41
N LYS A 177 -1.36 5.02 -8.06
CA LYS A 177 -2.43 5.46 -8.95
C LYS A 177 -2.06 6.50 -9.99
N ASP A 178 -0.82 6.96 -10.01
CA ASP A 178 -0.40 8.10 -10.82
C ASP A 178 0.62 7.67 -11.86
N ARG A 179 0.15 7.24 -13.04
CA ARG A 179 0.79 7.46 -14.35
C ARG A 179 -0.04 6.82 -15.48
N ILE A 180 -0.91 7.62 -16.07
CA ILE A 180 -1.31 7.48 -17.48
C ILE A 180 -1.05 8.85 -18.12
N PRO A 181 -0.06 8.99 -19.02
CA PRO A 181 0.05 10.19 -19.83
C PRO A 181 -0.82 10.03 -21.09
N TYR A 182 -1.83 10.89 -21.23
CA TYR A 182 -2.54 11.09 -22.48
C TYR A 182 -1.87 12.20 -23.28
N LYS A 183 -1.33 11.82 -24.44
CA LYS A 183 -0.92 12.56 -25.66
C LYS A 183 -0.51 14.03 -25.53
N ASP A 184 0.73 14.30 -25.97
CA ASP A 184 0.99 15.55 -26.68
C ASP A 184 1.94 15.38 -27.88
N ASN A 185 1.78 16.30 -28.82
CA ASN A 185 2.33 16.35 -30.16
C ASN A 185 3.87 16.26 -30.26
N LEU A 186 4.30 15.66 -31.38
CA LEU A 186 5.61 15.77 -32.00
C LEU A 186 6.08 17.23 -32.15
N VAL A 187 7.27 17.57 -31.62
CA VAL A 187 8.31 18.32 -32.37
C VAL A 187 9.69 17.87 -31.90
N SER A 188 10.54 17.60 -32.88
CA SER A 188 11.94 17.22 -32.86
C SER A 188 12.88 18.19 -32.15
N SER A 189 13.92 17.66 -31.50
CA SER A 189 15.30 18.10 -31.78
C SER A 189 16.32 17.04 -31.35
N SER A 190 17.18 16.75 -32.32
CA SER A 190 18.30 15.82 -32.31
C SER A 190 19.57 16.44 -31.76
N SER A 191 20.39 15.67 -31.05
CA SER A 191 21.85 15.85 -31.04
C SER A 191 22.60 14.59 -30.57
N SER A 192 23.02 13.81 -31.56
CA SER A 192 24.33 13.16 -31.72
C SER A 192 25.18 12.80 -30.49
N ARG A 193 25.42 11.49 -30.33
CA ARG A 193 26.57 10.92 -29.63
C ARG A 193 27.81 11.05 -30.51
N THR A 194 28.88 11.61 -29.97
CA THR A 194 30.23 11.47 -30.53
C THR A 194 31.12 10.81 -29.48
N SER A 195 31.73 9.71 -29.88
CA SER A 195 32.77 8.96 -29.20
C SER A 195 34.07 9.77 -29.10
N THR A 196 34.75 9.69 -27.97
CA THR A 196 36.18 10.01 -27.91
C THR A 196 36.93 8.95 -27.12
N LYS A 197 37.85 8.27 -27.82
CA LYS A 197 38.94 7.48 -27.27
C LYS A 197 39.83 8.40 -26.42
N ILE A 198 40.28 7.93 -25.26
CA ILE A 198 41.45 8.48 -24.59
C ILE A 198 42.45 7.32 -24.40
N SER A 199 43.50 7.40 -25.21
CA SER A 199 44.79 6.75 -25.06
C SER A 199 45.58 7.39 -23.92
N GLY A 200 46.35 6.57 -23.20
CA GLY A 200 47.70 6.85 -22.69
C GLY A 200 47.96 8.13 -21.89
N ASP A 201 48.48 7.91 -20.68
CA ASP A 201 49.28 8.83 -19.87
C ASP A 201 48.55 9.97 -19.14
N HIS A 202 48.29 9.72 -17.84
CA HIS A 202 48.61 10.60 -16.71
C HIS A 202 47.98 10.02 -15.42
N ILE A 203 48.71 9.10 -14.77
CA ILE A 203 48.50 8.83 -13.33
C ILE A 203 49.50 9.72 -12.61
N ASP A 204 49.17 11.00 -12.46
CA ASP A 204 49.90 11.94 -11.63
C ASP A 204 48.90 12.76 -10.83
N HIS A 205 48.29 12.14 -9.81
CA HIS A 205 47.80 12.80 -8.60
C HIS A 205 47.45 11.73 -7.56
N ILE A 206 48.44 10.92 -7.17
CA ILE A 206 48.42 10.30 -5.85
C ILE A 206 49.03 11.32 -4.90
N ASP A 207 48.19 11.87 -4.05
CA ASP A 207 48.56 12.78 -2.96
C ASP A 207 49.60 12.10 -2.05
N HIS A 208 50.89 12.39 -2.27
CA HIS A 208 52.03 11.88 -1.51
C HIS A 208 52.06 12.35 -0.03
N LYS A 209 51.01 13.03 0.45
CA LYS A 209 50.75 13.24 1.87
C LYS A 209 50.04 12.06 2.57
N ARG A 210 49.71 10.99 1.84
CA ARG A 210 49.31 9.70 2.44
C ARG A 210 50.54 8.99 3.01
N LEU A 211 50.73 9.16 4.33
CA LEU A 211 51.37 8.24 5.26
C LEU A 211 51.92 6.94 4.64
N GLN A 212 53.25 6.84 4.46
CA GLN A 212 53.90 5.58 4.10
C GLN A 212 53.58 4.54 5.17
N MET A 213 52.84 3.48 4.81
CA MET A 213 52.62 2.35 5.70
C MET A 213 53.93 1.63 5.96
N PHE A 214 54.10 1.15 7.19
CA PHE A 214 55.31 0.44 7.65
C PHE A 214 56.59 1.30 7.68
N ALA A 215 56.44 2.62 7.70
CA ALA A 215 57.52 3.55 8.00
C ALA A 215 57.89 3.56 9.49
N ASP A 216 59.11 3.99 9.81
CA ASP A 216 59.62 4.06 11.18
C ASP A 216 58.67 4.86 12.10
N GLY A 217 58.34 4.29 13.26
CA GLY A 217 57.40 4.86 14.23
C GLY A 217 55.92 4.52 14.01
N ARG A 218 55.55 3.81 12.92
CA ARG A 218 54.16 3.35 12.67
C ARG A 218 53.99 1.86 12.41
N ARG A 219 55.11 1.12 12.26
CA ARG A 219 55.13 -0.33 11.98
C ARG A 219 54.28 -1.14 12.96
N ASP A 220 54.33 -0.83 14.25
CA ASP A 220 53.58 -1.55 15.29
C ASP A 220 52.05 -1.42 15.12
N ASP A 221 51.58 -0.22 14.77
CA ASP A 221 50.17 0.07 14.51
C ASP A 221 49.70 -0.47 13.15
N ASP A 222 50.53 -0.34 12.12
CA ASP A 222 50.22 -0.83 10.77
C ASP A 222 50.21 -2.38 10.74
N LEU A 223 51.10 -3.04 11.49
CA LEU A 223 51.12 -4.50 11.67
C LEU A 223 49.87 -4.99 12.42
N PHE A 224 49.49 -4.28 13.49
CA PHE A 224 48.24 -4.55 14.19
C PHE A 224 47.01 -4.37 13.28
N HIS A 225 46.95 -3.28 12.51
CA HIS A 225 45.85 -2.99 11.59
C HIS A 225 45.71 -4.09 10.53
N THR A 226 46.83 -4.55 9.99
CA THR A 226 46.89 -5.65 9.03
C THR A 226 46.37 -6.95 9.65
N ALA A 227 46.85 -7.32 10.85
CA ALA A 227 46.36 -8.48 11.60
C ALA A 227 44.84 -8.41 11.82
N ASN A 228 44.32 -7.23 12.20
CA ASN A 228 42.90 -7.00 12.45
C ASN A 228 42.02 -7.17 11.20
N ILE A 229 42.49 -6.75 10.01
CA ILE A 229 41.75 -6.97 8.76
C ILE A 229 41.77 -8.46 8.36
N LEU A 230 42.91 -9.13 8.51
CA LEU A 230 43.03 -10.56 8.16
C LEU A 230 42.16 -11.45 9.06
N VAL A 231 42.12 -11.16 10.37
CA VAL A 231 41.21 -11.84 11.33
C VAL A 231 39.74 -11.62 10.94
N LYS A 232 39.34 -10.38 10.63
CA LYS A 232 37.97 -10.07 10.17
C LYS A 232 37.61 -10.76 8.85
N GLY A 233 38.60 -11.00 7.99
CA GLY A 233 38.46 -11.77 6.76
C GLY A 233 38.28 -13.27 6.97
N GLY A 234 38.42 -13.78 8.21
CA GLY A 234 38.27 -15.20 8.54
C GLY A 234 39.47 -16.06 8.16
N MET A 235 40.64 -15.46 7.97
CA MET A 235 41.87 -16.18 7.62
C MET A 235 42.37 -17.04 8.81
N PRO A 236 42.85 -18.28 8.59
CA PRO A 236 43.43 -19.10 9.65
C PRO A 236 44.63 -18.45 10.34
N GLU A 237 44.74 -18.58 11.66
CA GLU A 237 45.80 -17.94 12.48
C GLU A 237 47.22 -18.24 11.97
N SER A 238 47.49 -19.47 11.53
CA SER A 238 48.77 -19.88 10.97
C SER A 238 49.12 -19.15 9.66
N GLU A 239 48.14 -18.83 8.84
CA GLU A 239 48.32 -18.09 7.58
C GLU A 239 48.52 -16.59 7.87
N ILE A 240 47.77 -16.05 8.83
CA ILE A 240 47.95 -14.67 9.30
C ILE A 240 49.37 -14.48 9.83
N TYR A 241 49.84 -15.40 10.67
CA TYR A 241 51.21 -15.38 11.19
C TYR A 241 52.25 -15.32 10.06
N GLN A 242 52.12 -16.20 9.06
CA GLN A 242 53.04 -16.24 7.92
C GLN A 242 53.04 -14.93 7.12
N ILE A 243 51.88 -14.30 6.93
CA ILE A 243 51.78 -13.02 6.24
C ILE A 243 52.47 -11.90 7.03
N LEU A 244 52.22 -11.81 8.33
CA LEU A 244 52.84 -10.79 9.17
C LEU A 244 54.36 -10.98 9.27
N GLU A 245 54.83 -12.23 9.31
CA GLU A 245 56.26 -12.55 9.27
C GLU A 245 56.91 -12.08 7.96
N ASN A 246 56.28 -12.34 6.82
CA ASN A 246 56.77 -11.89 5.51
C ASN A 246 56.78 -10.37 5.37
N LEU A 247 55.79 -9.69 5.96
CA LEU A 247 55.75 -8.23 5.99
C LEU A 247 56.91 -7.66 6.80
N ILE A 248 57.20 -8.20 7.98
CA ILE A 248 58.34 -7.74 8.80
C ILE A 248 59.67 -7.90 8.06
N LYS A 249 59.86 -9.06 7.41
CA LYS A 249 61.05 -9.30 6.56
C LYS A 249 61.17 -8.29 5.43
N SER A 250 60.05 -7.82 4.86
CA SER A 250 60.05 -6.95 3.68
C SER A 250 60.67 -5.56 3.92
N TRP A 251 60.68 -5.07 5.16
CA TRP A 251 61.34 -3.81 5.53
C TRP A 251 62.66 -4.02 6.28
N GLY A 252 63.21 -5.24 6.25
CA GLY A 252 64.57 -5.52 6.73
C GLY A 252 64.70 -5.73 8.24
N GLU A 253 63.61 -6.05 8.93
CA GLU A 253 63.62 -6.35 10.37
C GLU A 253 63.47 -7.86 10.61
N GLU A 254 64.12 -8.38 11.66
CA GLU A 254 64.01 -9.79 12.03
C GLU A 254 62.68 -10.05 12.75
N PRO A 255 61.85 -11.01 12.28
CA PRO A 255 60.55 -11.26 12.88
C PRO A 255 60.68 -11.81 14.31
N ASP A 256 60.10 -11.09 15.26
CA ASP A 256 59.87 -11.63 16.61
C ASP A 256 58.53 -12.37 16.67
N ARG A 257 58.61 -13.68 16.88
CA ARG A 257 57.45 -14.56 17.05
C ARG A 257 56.47 -14.04 18.11
N LYS A 258 56.98 -13.57 19.25
CA LYS A 258 56.15 -13.13 20.37
C LYS A 258 55.41 -11.83 20.03
N TRP A 259 56.05 -10.95 19.27
CA TRP A 259 55.44 -9.71 18.78
C TRP A 259 54.29 -10.00 17.83
N ILE A 260 54.49 -10.87 16.84
CA ILE A 260 53.44 -11.29 15.87
C ILE A 260 52.27 -11.96 16.60
N GLU A 261 52.54 -12.94 17.47
CA GLU A 261 51.51 -13.62 18.26
C GLU A 261 50.72 -12.62 19.12
N THR A 262 51.39 -11.63 19.72
CA THR A 262 50.72 -10.58 20.51
C THR A 262 49.78 -9.73 19.65
N LYS A 263 50.14 -9.41 18.40
CA LYS A 263 49.28 -8.68 17.47
C LYS A 263 48.07 -9.49 17.04
N ILE A 264 48.26 -10.77 16.73
CA ILE A 264 47.16 -11.67 16.37
C ILE A 264 46.21 -11.86 17.56
N ILE A 265 46.72 -12.14 18.76
CA ILE A 265 45.90 -12.26 19.98
C ILE A 265 45.15 -10.95 20.26
N SER A 266 45.79 -9.79 20.08
CA SER A 266 45.13 -8.50 20.28
C SER A 266 44.03 -8.25 19.23
N ALA A 267 44.23 -8.68 17.99
CA ALA A 267 43.24 -8.60 16.91
C ALA A 267 42.06 -9.56 17.16
N LEU A 268 42.34 -10.81 17.58
CA LEU A 268 41.35 -11.80 18.00
C LEU A 268 40.54 -11.29 19.20
N LYS A 269 41.20 -10.77 20.24
CA LYS A 269 40.53 -10.12 21.37
C LYS A 269 39.65 -8.95 20.92
N ARG A 270 40.09 -8.11 19.97
CA ARG A 270 39.24 -7.02 19.44
C ARG A 270 38.09 -7.53 18.57
N SER A 271 38.24 -8.66 17.89
CA SER A 271 37.14 -9.35 17.21
C SER A 271 36.13 -9.93 18.21
N ASP A 272 36.62 -10.51 19.32
CA ASP A 272 35.80 -11.10 20.38
C ASP A 272 35.15 -10.06 21.31
N THR A 273 35.79 -8.90 21.50
CA THR A 273 35.27 -7.80 22.34
C THR A 273 34.18 -6.99 21.62
N ILE A 274 34.02 -7.15 20.30
CA ILE A 274 32.81 -6.70 19.59
C ILE A 274 31.80 -7.88 19.58
N SER A 275 31.42 -8.38 20.75
CA SER A 275 30.21 -9.17 20.85
C SER A 275 29.03 -8.21 20.65
N ARG A 276 28.55 -8.08 19.40
CA ARG A 276 27.27 -7.39 19.14
C ARG A 276 26.24 -7.96 20.10
N ASN A 277 25.61 -7.10 20.91
CA ASN A 277 24.52 -7.54 21.79
C ASN A 277 23.26 -7.65 20.93
N ILE A 278 23.19 -8.74 20.15
CA ILE A 278 22.15 -8.97 19.16
C ILE A 278 20.76 -8.94 19.81
N ALA A 279 20.64 -9.38 21.06
CA ALA A 279 19.36 -9.32 21.76
C ALA A 279 18.90 -7.88 22.02
N ALA A 280 19.80 -6.99 22.42
CA ALA A 280 19.50 -5.57 22.60
C ALA A 280 19.21 -4.87 21.25
N GLU A 281 20.04 -5.11 20.24
CA GLU A 281 19.84 -4.55 18.89
C GLU A 281 18.51 -5.01 18.26
N VAL A 282 18.12 -6.28 18.46
CA VAL A 282 16.81 -6.78 18.03
C VAL A 282 15.68 -6.10 18.78
N LYS A 283 15.80 -5.90 20.10
CA LYS A 283 14.76 -5.23 20.88
C LYS A 283 14.56 -3.78 20.44
N GLU A 284 15.65 -3.02 20.24
CA GLU A 284 15.59 -1.64 19.75
C GLU A 284 14.98 -1.54 18.36
N TRP A 285 15.40 -2.43 17.45
CA TRP A 285 14.84 -2.51 16.10
C TRP A 285 13.34 -2.86 16.11
N VAL A 286 12.91 -3.78 16.98
CA VAL A 286 11.48 -4.14 17.14
C VAL A 286 10.67 -2.95 17.65
N LEU A 287 11.17 -2.22 18.65
CA LEU A 287 10.45 -1.09 19.25
C LEU A 287 10.24 0.06 18.28
N THR A 288 11.12 0.21 17.28
CA THR A 288 11.05 1.25 16.24
C THR A 288 10.35 0.79 14.95
N THR A 289 10.05 -0.51 14.84
CA THR A 289 9.35 -1.08 13.67
C THR A 289 7.84 -1.03 13.88
N THR A 290 7.11 -0.57 12.86
CA THR A 290 5.63 -0.53 12.84
C THR A 290 5.08 -1.60 11.90
N GLY A 291 3.88 -2.10 12.18
CA GLY A 291 3.25 -3.16 11.39
C GLY A 291 3.80 -4.57 11.70
N HIS A 292 3.90 -5.40 10.67
CA HIS A 292 4.42 -6.78 10.78
C HIS A 292 5.72 -6.92 9.99
N PHE A 293 6.60 -7.81 10.45
CA PHE A 293 7.91 -8.03 9.85
C PHE A 293 8.31 -9.51 9.90
N LEU A 294 9.24 -9.90 9.01
CA LEU A 294 9.83 -11.23 9.01
C LEU A 294 11.15 -11.25 9.78
N THR A 295 11.51 -12.41 10.30
CA THR A 295 12.86 -12.67 10.84
C THR A 295 13.96 -12.28 9.85
N THR A 296 13.71 -12.43 8.55
CA THR A 296 14.67 -12.08 7.49
C THR A 296 14.90 -10.58 7.36
N ASP A 297 13.87 -9.77 7.64
CA ASP A 297 13.97 -8.31 7.57
C ASP A 297 14.86 -7.83 8.71
N ASN A 298 14.62 -8.36 9.92
CA ASN A 298 15.49 -8.14 11.07
C ASN A 298 16.95 -8.57 10.80
N HIS A 299 17.17 -9.72 10.16
CA HIS A 299 18.54 -10.17 9.82
C HIS A 299 19.22 -9.23 8.81
N LYS A 300 18.47 -8.72 7.83
CA LYS A 300 18.99 -7.83 6.80
C LYS A 300 19.34 -6.47 7.39
N ASP A 301 18.43 -5.88 8.14
CA ASP A 301 18.57 -4.52 8.67
C ASP A 301 19.66 -4.43 9.74
N LEU A 302 19.79 -5.48 10.57
CA LEU A 302 20.87 -5.59 11.55
C LEU A 302 22.18 -6.13 10.95
N ASN A 303 22.26 -6.36 9.63
CA ASN A 303 23.45 -6.92 8.95
C ASN A 303 23.96 -8.22 9.62
N LEU A 304 23.05 -9.14 9.94
CA LEU A 304 23.36 -10.43 10.57
C LEU A 304 23.74 -11.45 9.50
N THR A 305 25.04 -11.64 9.29
CA THR A 305 25.58 -12.49 8.21
C THR A 305 25.87 -13.93 8.65
N THR A 306 26.30 -14.14 9.90
CA THR A 306 26.69 -15.46 10.41
C THR A 306 25.50 -16.28 10.91
N ARG A 307 25.64 -17.61 10.94
CA ARG A 307 24.61 -18.53 11.45
C ARG A 307 24.30 -18.27 12.93
N ASP A 308 25.33 -17.99 13.73
CA ASP A 308 25.17 -17.74 15.17
C ASP A 308 24.47 -16.41 15.44
N HIS A 309 24.74 -15.37 14.64
CA HIS A 309 24.03 -14.09 14.74
C HIS A 309 22.53 -14.26 14.45
N LYS A 310 22.19 -14.96 13.36
CA LYS A 310 20.80 -15.24 12.99
C LYS A 310 20.09 -16.07 14.06
N LYS A 311 20.78 -17.04 14.66
CA LYS A 311 20.25 -17.83 15.78
C LYS A 311 19.98 -16.96 17.00
N ALA A 312 20.93 -16.10 17.39
CA ALA A 312 20.78 -15.18 18.51
C ALA A 312 19.60 -14.22 18.31
N ALA A 313 19.44 -13.67 17.11
CA ALA A 313 18.33 -12.80 16.79
C ALA A 313 16.97 -13.51 16.84
N ASN A 314 16.89 -14.73 16.31
CA ASN A 314 15.67 -15.53 16.41
C ASN A 314 15.30 -15.85 17.87
N MET A 315 16.29 -16.14 18.72
CA MET A 315 16.05 -16.34 20.15
C MET A 315 15.58 -15.06 20.84
N ALA A 316 16.12 -13.90 20.47
CA ALA A 316 15.67 -12.61 21.00
C ALA A 316 14.22 -12.30 20.61
N LEU A 317 13.84 -12.53 19.35
CA LEU A 317 12.45 -12.36 18.90
C LEU A 317 11.48 -13.29 19.65
N LEU A 318 11.86 -14.55 19.90
CA LEU A 318 11.03 -15.46 20.69
C LEU A 318 10.84 -14.98 22.13
N ARG A 319 11.89 -14.44 22.77
CA ARG A 319 11.77 -13.84 24.11
C ARG A 319 10.82 -12.65 24.13
N LEU A 320 10.86 -11.80 23.11
CA LEU A 320 9.93 -10.67 22.99
C LEU A 320 8.46 -11.12 22.79
N VAL A 321 8.25 -12.32 22.23
CA VAL A 321 6.92 -12.95 22.19
C VAL A 321 6.50 -13.42 23.59
N ASP A 322 7.40 -14.08 24.31
CA ASP A 322 7.14 -14.53 25.68
C ASP A 322 6.91 -13.35 26.64
N GLU A 323 7.58 -12.20 26.40
CA GLU A 323 7.40 -10.93 27.11
C GLU A 323 6.08 -10.21 26.74
N GLY A 324 5.32 -10.68 25.75
CA GLY A 324 4.07 -10.03 25.31
C GLY A 324 4.28 -8.71 24.57
N ILE A 325 5.50 -8.46 24.06
CA ILE A 325 5.82 -7.29 23.22
C ILE A 325 5.51 -7.59 21.75
N LEU A 326 5.67 -8.85 21.34
CA LEU A 326 5.41 -9.36 19.99
C LEU A 326 4.38 -10.48 20.01
N GLU A 327 3.71 -10.70 18.88
CA GLU A 327 2.99 -11.94 18.59
C GLU A 327 3.28 -12.43 17.18
N LYS A 328 3.04 -13.72 16.94
CA LYS A 328 3.12 -14.30 15.59
C LYS A 328 1.96 -13.76 14.74
N TYR A 329 2.26 -13.29 13.54
CA TYR A 329 1.28 -12.66 12.66
C TYR A 329 1.13 -13.43 11.35
N GLY A 330 -0.10 -13.89 11.07
CA GLY A 330 -0.43 -14.67 9.88
C GLY A 330 0.13 -16.11 9.89
N GLU A 331 0.03 -16.80 8.75
CA GLU A 331 0.46 -18.21 8.62
C GLU A 331 1.93 -18.36 8.23
N LYS A 332 2.61 -17.26 7.87
CA LYS A 332 3.98 -17.30 7.38
C LYS A 332 4.96 -17.48 8.53
N ARG A 333 5.79 -18.53 8.44
CA ARG A 333 6.82 -18.82 9.45
C ARG A 333 7.77 -17.64 9.63
N GLY A 334 7.99 -17.24 10.89
CA GLY A 334 8.90 -16.15 11.25
C GLY A 334 8.34 -14.75 11.01
N CYS A 335 7.01 -14.64 10.86
CA CYS A 335 6.32 -13.35 10.76
C CYS A 335 5.79 -12.94 12.14
N TYR A 336 6.11 -11.73 12.57
CA TYR A 336 5.72 -11.18 13.86
C TYR A 336 5.09 -9.79 13.68
N ARG A 337 4.20 -9.38 14.60
CA ARG A 337 3.77 -7.98 14.78
C ARG A 337 3.98 -7.54 16.22
N ARG A 338 4.14 -6.24 16.44
CA ARG A 338 4.15 -5.64 17.78
C ARG A 338 2.74 -5.60 18.36
N ILE A 339 2.62 -5.93 19.65
CA ILE A 339 1.37 -5.76 20.40
C ILE A 339 1.32 -4.31 20.89
N GLU A 340 0.29 -3.56 20.51
CA GLU A 340 0.01 -2.22 21.06
C GLU A 340 -0.70 -2.40 22.41
N GLN A 341 -0.12 -1.91 23.49
CA GLN A 341 -0.66 -2.03 24.86
C GLN A 341 -1.37 -0.75 25.34
N ASP A 342 -1.70 0.17 24.44
CA ASP A 342 -2.43 1.39 24.78
C ASP A 342 -3.93 1.08 24.93
N GLU A 343 -4.30 0.42 26.02
CA GLU A 343 -5.70 0.34 26.45
C GLU A 343 -5.99 1.55 27.35
N GLU A 344 -6.60 2.60 26.80
CA GLU A 344 -7.17 3.67 27.61
C GLU A 344 -8.54 3.24 28.17
N PRO A 345 -8.68 3.03 29.49
CA PRO A 345 -9.96 2.69 30.08
C PRO A 345 -10.91 3.89 29.97
N MET A 346 -12.01 3.73 29.22
CA MET A 346 -13.10 4.71 29.18
C MET A 346 -13.89 4.69 30.50
N LEU A 347 -13.63 5.65 31.39
CA LEU A 347 -14.46 5.94 32.56
C LEU A 347 -15.19 7.26 32.35
N PHE A 348 -16.51 7.21 32.13
CA PHE A 348 -17.34 8.40 31.93
C PHE A 348 -18.51 8.38 32.90
N ILE A 349 -18.36 9.05 34.05
CA ILE A 349 -19.49 9.34 34.95
C ILE A 349 -19.47 10.80 35.46
N GLU A 350 -18.33 11.52 35.40
CA GLU A 350 -18.18 12.80 36.12
C GLU A 350 -17.86 14.04 35.27
N GLU A 351 -17.60 13.92 33.96
CA GLU A 351 -17.39 15.09 33.10
C GLU A 351 -18.69 15.62 32.51
N ASP A 352 -18.91 16.93 32.61
CA ASP A 352 -20.03 17.63 31.96
C ASP A 352 -19.98 17.36 30.44
N ILE A 353 -20.97 16.62 29.93
CA ILE A 353 -21.11 16.37 28.49
C ILE A 353 -21.30 17.71 27.77
N TYR A 354 -20.23 18.22 27.16
CA TYR A 354 -20.26 19.50 26.46
C TYR A 354 -20.41 19.32 24.95
N GLU A 355 -21.45 19.93 24.37
CA GLU A 355 -21.64 20.02 22.93
C GLU A 355 -20.60 20.97 22.31
N TYR A 356 -19.90 20.51 21.28
CA TYR A 356 -18.93 21.32 20.56
C TYR A 356 -19.61 22.54 19.92
N PRO A 357 -19.15 23.78 20.16
CA PRO A 357 -19.89 25.03 19.89
C PRO A 357 -19.85 25.48 18.42
N LEU A 358 -19.94 24.53 17.48
CA LEU A 358 -19.91 24.78 16.05
C LEU A 358 -21.23 25.39 15.59
N LYS A 359 -21.21 26.62 15.06
CA LYS A 359 -22.38 27.22 14.39
C LYS A 359 -22.60 26.56 13.04
N LEU A 360 -23.73 25.87 12.90
CA LEU A 360 -24.20 25.27 11.65
C LEU A 360 -25.33 26.12 11.04
N PRO A 361 -25.44 26.15 9.70
CA PRO A 361 -26.48 26.90 9.02
C PRO A 361 -27.84 26.20 9.10
N PHE A 362 -28.88 26.90 8.65
CA PHE A 362 -30.23 26.37 8.40
C PHE A 362 -30.94 25.72 9.60
N GLY A 363 -30.52 26.06 10.83
CA GLY A 363 -31.08 25.50 12.07
C GLY A 363 -30.59 24.10 12.40
N LEU A 364 -29.50 23.63 11.78
CA LEU A 364 -28.96 22.28 12.05
C LEU A 364 -28.56 22.07 13.51
N ASN A 365 -28.09 23.12 14.21
CA ASN A 365 -27.79 23.05 15.64
C ASN A 365 -29.00 22.69 16.52
N ASP A 366 -30.22 22.96 16.05
CA ASP A 366 -31.46 22.65 16.78
C ASP A 366 -31.90 21.20 16.53
N LEU A 367 -31.38 20.56 15.48
CA LEU A 367 -31.74 19.21 15.07
C LEU A 367 -30.78 18.14 15.61
N CYS A 368 -29.48 18.44 15.67
CA CYS A 368 -28.46 17.51 16.13
C CYS A 368 -27.34 18.18 16.93
N ALA A 369 -26.70 17.42 17.81
CA ALA A 369 -25.52 17.82 18.57
C ALA A 369 -24.23 17.31 17.92
N LEU A 370 -23.13 18.01 18.12
CA LEU A 370 -21.78 17.55 17.77
C LEU A 370 -20.90 17.62 19.02
N TYR A 371 -19.91 16.74 19.11
CA TYR A 371 -19.01 16.59 20.24
C TYR A 371 -17.56 16.63 19.73
N PRO A 372 -16.56 16.84 20.61
CA PRO A 372 -15.15 16.63 20.29
C PRO A 372 -14.90 15.29 19.57
N LYS A 373 -13.83 15.23 18.77
CA LYS A 373 -13.44 14.06 17.94
C LYS A 373 -14.40 13.69 16.80
N ASN A 374 -15.52 14.38 16.65
CA ASN A 374 -16.50 14.06 15.60
C ASN A 374 -16.00 14.42 14.19
N ILE A 375 -16.51 13.66 13.20
CA ILE A 375 -16.41 14.01 11.78
C ILE A 375 -17.80 14.37 11.24
N PHE A 376 -17.88 15.48 10.51
CA PHE A 376 -19.05 15.94 9.78
C PHE A 376 -18.79 15.83 8.27
N MET A 377 -19.60 15.03 7.57
CA MET A 377 -19.47 14.81 6.12
C MET A 377 -20.45 15.67 5.31
N VAL A 378 -19.97 16.25 4.21
CA VAL A 378 -20.78 16.95 3.19
C VAL A 378 -20.54 16.30 1.82
N ALA A 379 -21.42 15.41 1.40
CA ALA A 379 -21.35 14.81 0.07
C ALA A 379 -22.16 15.65 -0.93
N GLY A 380 -21.58 16.05 -2.06
CA GLY A 380 -22.28 16.95 -2.99
C GLY A 380 -21.93 16.73 -4.46
N SER A 381 -22.95 16.84 -5.34
CA SER A 381 -22.74 16.73 -6.78
C SER A 381 -21.89 17.91 -7.29
N LYS A 382 -21.37 17.83 -8.52
CA LYS A 382 -20.56 18.91 -9.09
C LYS A 382 -21.46 20.15 -9.22
N GLY A 383 -20.97 21.31 -8.76
CA GLY A 383 -21.75 22.56 -8.76
C GLY A 383 -22.86 22.65 -7.70
N ALA A 384 -23.02 21.66 -6.81
CA ALA A 384 -24.09 21.69 -5.80
C ALA A 384 -23.95 22.77 -4.73
N GLY A 385 -22.76 23.37 -4.59
CA GLY A 385 -22.49 24.40 -3.59
C GLY A 385 -21.76 23.93 -2.33
N LYS A 386 -21.04 22.80 -2.38
CA LYS A 386 -20.25 22.30 -1.23
C LYS A 386 -19.32 23.37 -0.65
N THR A 387 -18.48 23.96 -1.50
CA THR A 387 -17.59 25.06 -1.14
C THR A 387 -18.36 26.23 -0.54
N ALA A 388 -19.48 26.66 -1.12
CA ALA A 388 -20.30 27.72 -0.54
C ALA A 388 -20.77 27.36 0.88
N LEU A 389 -21.31 26.16 1.09
CA LEU A 389 -21.74 25.68 2.41
C LEU A 389 -20.59 25.71 3.43
N LEU A 390 -19.44 25.12 3.08
CA LEU A 390 -18.26 25.06 3.95
C LEU A 390 -17.69 26.45 4.26
N PHE A 391 -17.66 27.35 3.26
CA PHE A 391 -17.17 28.71 3.43
C PHE A 391 -18.07 29.53 4.37
N ASN A 392 -19.40 29.37 4.27
CA ASN A 392 -20.35 30.02 5.19
C ASN A 392 -20.17 29.49 6.61
N ILE A 393 -19.92 28.18 6.79
CA ILE A 393 -19.61 27.61 8.11
C ILE A 393 -18.30 28.19 8.65
N ALA A 394 -17.25 28.29 7.83
CA ALA A 394 -15.96 28.84 8.25
C ALA A 394 -16.11 30.28 8.76
N ILE A 395 -16.79 31.14 7.99
CA ILE A 395 -17.03 32.54 8.33
C ILE A 395 -17.88 32.68 9.59
N ALA A 396 -18.95 31.88 9.72
CA ALA A 396 -19.82 31.92 10.88
C ALA A 396 -19.12 31.54 12.20
N ASN A 397 -17.97 30.86 12.13
CA ASN A 397 -17.26 30.34 13.30
C ASN A 397 -15.92 31.04 13.62
N GLN A 398 -15.37 31.86 12.72
CA GLN A 398 -14.02 32.43 12.89
C GLN A 398 -13.82 33.31 14.14
N GLU A 399 -14.90 33.85 14.71
CA GLU A 399 -14.86 34.70 15.91
C GLU A 399 -15.43 34.02 17.18
N ARG A 400 -15.70 32.70 17.11
CA ARG A 400 -16.36 31.96 18.20
C ARG A 400 -15.37 31.24 19.12
N GLY A 401 -14.14 31.76 19.22
CA GLY A 401 -13.13 31.27 20.17
C GLY A 401 -12.37 30.00 19.75
N LYS A 402 -12.67 29.42 18.57
CA LYS A 402 -11.93 28.28 18.01
C LYS A 402 -11.21 28.72 16.74
N GLU A 403 -9.96 28.28 16.55
CA GLU A 403 -9.24 28.52 15.30
C GLU A 403 -9.90 27.71 14.17
N VAL A 404 -10.13 28.35 13.02
CA VAL A 404 -10.71 27.70 11.84
C VAL A 404 -9.62 27.47 10.80
N ILE A 405 -9.31 26.20 10.55
CA ILE A 405 -8.33 25.75 9.56
C ILE A 405 -9.08 25.28 8.31
N TYR A 406 -8.92 26.00 7.20
CA TYR A 406 -9.59 25.68 5.93
C TYR A 406 -8.59 25.07 4.94
N LEU A 407 -8.62 23.75 4.82
CA LEU A 407 -7.81 22.96 3.90
C LEU A 407 -8.52 22.89 2.54
N ASN A 408 -7.96 23.57 1.55
CA ASN A 408 -8.54 23.69 0.23
C ASN A 408 -7.63 23.05 -0.84
N SER A 409 -8.21 22.26 -1.74
CA SER A 409 -7.46 21.59 -2.82
C SER A 409 -7.56 22.28 -4.18
N GLU A 410 -8.65 23.01 -4.44
CA GLU A 410 -8.97 23.55 -5.77
C GLU A 410 -8.80 25.07 -5.87
N MET A 411 -9.33 25.83 -4.91
CA MET A 411 -9.54 27.27 -5.06
C MET A 411 -8.23 28.07 -4.98
N GLY A 412 -7.88 28.84 -6.01
CA GLY A 412 -6.71 29.72 -5.99
C GLY A 412 -6.87 30.96 -5.08
N ASN A 413 -5.77 31.62 -4.73
CA ASN A 413 -5.77 32.82 -3.86
C ASN A 413 -6.68 33.95 -4.36
N LYS A 414 -6.78 34.13 -5.70
CA LYS A 414 -7.67 35.14 -6.29
C LYS A 414 -9.14 34.85 -6.01
N GLU A 415 -9.57 33.62 -6.23
CA GLU A 415 -10.97 33.22 -5.99
C GLU A 415 -11.29 33.26 -4.49
N TRP A 416 -10.38 32.80 -3.63
CA TRP A 416 -10.48 32.94 -2.17
C TRP A 416 -10.73 34.40 -1.76
N THR A 417 -9.93 35.31 -2.30
CA THR A 417 -10.04 36.75 -2.02
C THR A 417 -11.37 37.34 -2.51
N ILE A 418 -11.84 36.93 -3.70
CA ILE A 418 -13.13 37.38 -4.25
C ILE A 418 -14.27 36.92 -3.36
N ARG A 419 -14.26 35.67 -2.87
CA ARG A 419 -15.29 35.16 -1.95
C ARG A 419 -15.30 35.93 -0.64
N LEU A 420 -14.14 36.16 -0.02
CA LEU A 420 -14.04 36.98 1.20
C LEU A 420 -14.59 38.39 1.00
N LYS A 421 -14.22 39.07 -0.09
CA LYS A 421 -14.76 40.41 -0.40
C LYS A 421 -16.27 40.42 -0.58
N LYS A 422 -16.83 39.38 -1.22
CA LYS A 422 -18.27 39.21 -1.33
C LYS A 422 -18.94 39.01 0.03
N HIS A 423 -18.23 38.40 0.99
CA HIS A 423 -18.61 38.30 2.40
C HIS A 423 -18.42 39.60 3.21
N GLY A 424 -18.10 40.72 2.55
CA GLY A 424 -17.97 42.03 3.18
C GLY A 424 -16.61 42.33 3.79
N PHE A 425 -15.66 41.39 3.73
CA PHE A 425 -14.31 41.60 4.25
C PHE A 425 -13.53 42.55 3.34
N THR A 426 -13.00 43.62 3.95
CA THR A 426 -12.23 44.65 3.23
C THR A 426 -10.76 44.65 3.62
N LYS A 427 -10.43 44.10 4.81
CA LYS A 427 -9.06 44.06 5.33
C LYS A 427 -8.66 42.66 5.77
N ALA A 428 -7.34 42.42 5.81
CA ALA A 428 -6.77 41.10 6.11
C ALA A 428 -6.91 40.71 7.59
N ASP A 429 -6.85 41.69 8.49
CA ASP A 429 -6.99 41.51 9.94
C ASP A 429 -8.42 41.14 10.39
N GLU A 430 -9.41 41.41 9.55
CA GLU A 430 -10.80 40.96 9.75
C GLU A 430 -10.95 39.45 9.51
N ILE A 431 -9.97 38.80 8.88
CA ILE A 431 -10.03 37.40 8.47
C ILE A 431 -9.19 36.55 9.43
N LYS A 432 -9.87 35.78 10.28
CA LYS A 432 -9.25 34.87 11.25
C LYS A 432 -9.19 33.42 10.75
N ILE A 433 -9.80 33.14 9.60
CA ILE A 433 -9.76 31.82 8.96
C ILE A 433 -8.38 31.60 8.36
N LYS A 434 -7.74 30.49 8.74
CA LYS A 434 -6.44 30.10 8.19
C LYS A 434 -6.63 29.19 6.97
N GLY A 435 -6.61 29.80 5.78
CA GLY A 435 -6.65 29.07 4.51
C GLY A 435 -5.31 28.39 4.20
N VAL A 436 -5.34 27.09 3.91
CA VAL A 436 -4.16 26.28 3.57
C VAL A 436 -4.43 25.52 2.27
N HIS A 437 -3.54 25.68 1.29
CA HIS A 437 -3.56 24.85 0.09
C HIS A 437 -3.07 23.44 0.42
N CYS A 438 -3.88 22.43 0.12
CA CYS A 438 -3.59 21.04 0.44
C CYS A 438 -4.05 20.13 -0.71
N LYS A 439 -3.10 19.45 -1.35
CA LYS A 439 -3.35 18.46 -2.41
C LYS A 439 -2.93 17.08 -1.89
N GLY A 440 -3.75 16.49 -1.03
CA GLY A 440 -3.47 15.20 -0.38
C GLY A 440 -2.77 15.32 0.98
N SER A 441 -2.63 14.17 1.66
CA SER A 441 -2.09 14.05 3.03
C SER A 441 -2.75 15.00 4.04
N TYR A 442 -4.07 15.12 3.98
CA TYR A 442 -4.86 16.01 4.86
C TYR A 442 -4.62 15.74 6.35
N HIS A 443 -4.38 14.48 6.72
CA HIS A 443 -4.10 14.07 8.10
C HIS A 443 -2.83 14.73 8.67
N ASP A 444 -1.86 15.14 7.84
CA ASP A 444 -0.65 15.85 8.30
C ASP A 444 -0.94 17.29 8.72
N LYS A 445 -2.12 17.82 8.37
CA LYS A 445 -2.58 19.18 8.68
C LYS A 445 -3.62 19.21 9.79
N ILE A 446 -3.96 18.04 10.33
CA ILE A 446 -4.92 17.87 11.41
C ILE A 446 -4.16 17.36 12.63
N ASP A 447 -4.51 17.89 13.79
CA ASP A 447 -3.93 17.55 15.08
C ASP A 447 -5.05 17.38 16.13
N GLY A 448 -4.68 16.93 17.32
CA GLY A 448 -5.63 16.70 18.42
C GLY A 448 -6.18 17.97 19.06
N SER A 449 -5.74 19.16 18.63
CA SER A 449 -6.09 20.40 19.31
C SER A 449 -7.54 20.83 19.04
N ASP A 450 -8.04 21.66 19.94
CA ASP A 450 -9.40 22.20 19.96
C ASP A 450 -9.62 23.25 18.86
N LYS A 451 -9.70 22.78 17.61
CA LYS A 451 -9.86 23.58 16.39
C LYS A 451 -10.99 23.06 15.52
N ILE A 452 -11.44 23.91 14.59
CA ILE A 452 -12.38 23.53 13.53
C ILE A 452 -11.58 23.33 12.24
N PHE A 453 -11.49 22.07 11.80
CA PHE A 453 -10.87 21.73 10.52
C PHE A 453 -11.94 21.60 9.44
N ILE A 454 -11.70 22.18 8.27
CA ILE A 454 -12.57 22.09 7.10
C ILE A 454 -11.75 21.59 5.91
N VAL A 455 -12.17 20.51 5.28
CA VAL A 455 -11.56 19.94 4.06
C VAL A 455 -12.48 20.17 2.88
N ASP A 456 -12.10 21.08 1.97
CA ASP A 456 -12.87 21.49 0.78
C ASP A 456 -12.08 21.27 -0.52
N PHE A 457 -12.33 20.20 -1.26
CA PHE A 457 -12.94 18.95 -0.80
C PHE A 457 -11.87 17.86 -0.76
N LEU A 458 -12.18 16.71 -0.18
CA LEU A 458 -11.25 15.60 -0.11
C LEU A 458 -11.02 15.01 -1.51
N GLU A 459 -9.99 15.52 -2.18
CA GLU A 459 -9.63 15.14 -3.55
C GLU A 459 -8.80 13.86 -3.54
N ILE A 460 -9.44 12.75 -3.87
CA ILE A 460 -8.83 11.42 -3.92
C ILE A 460 -9.19 10.78 -5.26
N HIS A 461 -8.17 10.45 -6.05
CA HIS A 461 -8.34 9.91 -7.40
C HIS A 461 -8.96 8.50 -7.36
N ASP A 462 -10.23 8.40 -7.79
CA ASP A 462 -11.04 7.23 -8.17
C ASP A 462 -11.03 5.96 -7.28
N ASN A 463 -10.32 5.92 -6.14
CA ASN A 463 -10.18 4.74 -5.29
C ASN A 463 -10.99 4.94 -4.02
N PHE A 464 -12.13 4.28 -3.92
CA PHE A 464 -13.04 4.39 -2.78
C PHE A 464 -12.37 4.04 -1.43
N TYR A 465 -11.43 3.09 -1.42
CA TYR A 465 -10.68 2.71 -0.22
C TYR A 465 -9.78 3.86 0.31
N GLN A 466 -9.24 4.68 -0.57
CA GLN A 466 -8.38 5.79 -0.16
C GLN A 466 -9.18 6.87 0.59
N ILE A 467 -10.46 7.05 0.25
CA ILE A 467 -11.38 7.95 0.98
C ILE A 467 -11.61 7.43 2.40
N GLY A 468 -11.91 6.13 2.54
CA GLY A 468 -12.06 5.51 3.86
C GLY A 468 -10.80 5.60 4.71
N LYS A 469 -9.63 5.30 4.11
CA LYS A 469 -8.33 5.43 4.78
C LYS A 469 -8.05 6.86 5.23
N ALA A 470 -8.25 7.85 4.36
CA ALA A 470 -8.03 9.26 4.69
C ALA A 470 -8.97 9.73 5.82
N ILE A 471 -10.26 9.39 5.77
CA ILE A 471 -11.22 9.72 6.84
C ILE A 471 -10.79 9.07 8.16
N ARG A 472 -10.31 7.82 8.13
CA ARG A 472 -9.80 7.12 9.32
C ARG A 472 -8.57 7.81 9.90
N GLU A 473 -7.58 8.13 9.07
CA GLU A 473 -6.36 8.83 9.51
C GLU A 473 -6.69 10.21 10.10
N ILE A 474 -7.65 10.93 9.52
CA ILE A 474 -8.15 12.19 10.07
C ILE A 474 -8.80 11.96 11.44
N HIS A 475 -9.69 10.97 11.55
CA HIS A 475 -10.36 10.64 12.82
C HIS A 475 -9.37 10.24 13.92
N GLU A 476 -8.33 9.47 13.60
CA GLU A 476 -7.28 9.04 14.52
C GLU A 476 -6.44 10.21 15.04
N LYS A 477 -6.35 11.32 14.29
CA LYS A 477 -5.64 12.53 14.70
C LYS A 477 -6.48 13.49 15.54
N LEU A 478 -7.80 13.39 15.51
CA LEU A 478 -8.68 14.25 16.29
C LEU A 478 -8.79 13.78 17.74
N GLU A 479 -8.74 14.74 18.66
CA GLU A 479 -9.01 14.54 20.09
C GLU A 479 -10.07 15.56 20.54
N GLU A 480 -9.69 16.83 20.70
CA GLU A 480 -10.59 17.90 21.19
C GLU A 480 -11.38 18.61 20.09
N GLY A 481 -10.81 18.67 18.87
CA GLY A 481 -11.38 19.39 17.73
C GLY A 481 -12.47 18.64 16.96
N ILE A 482 -12.94 19.27 15.89
CA ILE A 482 -13.88 18.66 14.93
C ILE A 482 -13.40 18.84 13.49
N CYS A 483 -13.70 17.88 12.61
CA CYS A 483 -13.39 18.00 11.19
C CYS A 483 -14.63 17.89 10.30
N ILE A 484 -14.77 18.85 9.37
CA ILE A 484 -15.80 18.87 8.33
C ILE A 484 -15.17 18.50 7.00
N ILE A 485 -15.68 17.46 6.35
CA ILE A 485 -15.07 16.91 5.13
C ILE A 485 -16.09 16.93 3.99
N ALA A 486 -15.80 17.69 2.94
CA ALA A 486 -16.56 17.60 1.70
C ALA A 486 -16.07 16.45 0.82
N ILE A 487 -17.00 15.71 0.22
CA ILE A 487 -16.70 14.67 -0.78
C ILE A 487 -17.58 14.82 -2.02
N GLN A 488 -17.05 14.37 -3.16
CA GLN A 488 -17.76 14.39 -4.42
C GLN A 488 -18.69 13.18 -4.55
N LYS A 489 -19.91 13.40 -5.08
CA LYS A 489 -20.88 12.34 -5.40
C LYS A 489 -21.46 12.47 -6.80
N LYS A 490 -22.08 11.41 -7.31
CA LYS A 490 -22.88 11.49 -8.55
C LYS A 490 -24.21 12.18 -8.25
N ARG A 491 -24.77 12.86 -9.24
CA ARG A 491 -26.05 13.56 -9.08
C ARG A 491 -27.17 12.56 -8.81
N GLY A 492 -28.03 12.87 -7.84
CA GLY A 492 -29.17 12.03 -7.47
C GLY A 492 -28.85 10.89 -6.51
N GLU A 493 -27.57 10.53 -6.32
CA GLU A 493 -27.16 9.59 -5.27
C GLU A 493 -27.10 10.31 -3.92
N LEU A 494 -27.56 9.68 -2.83
CA LEU A 494 -27.45 10.30 -1.50
C LEU A 494 -26.03 10.27 -0.95
N PHE A 495 -25.25 9.27 -1.35
CA PHE A 495 -23.92 9.03 -0.80
C PHE A 495 -22.82 9.48 -1.75
N GLY A 496 -21.74 9.99 -1.17
CA GLY A 496 -20.48 10.22 -1.87
C GLY A 496 -19.77 8.94 -2.24
N ARG A 497 -18.77 9.09 -3.11
CA ARG A 497 -17.87 8.01 -3.47
C ARG A 497 -17.24 7.44 -2.18
N GLY A 498 -17.41 6.13 -1.91
CA GLY A 498 -16.85 5.47 -0.71
C GLY A 498 -17.81 5.42 0.49
N ALA A 499 -19.12 5.46 0.20
CA ALA A 499 -20.24 5.58 1.13
C ALA A 499 -20.11 4.78 2.43
N GLU A 500 -19.89 3.46 2.35
CA GLU A 500 -19.92 2.56 3.52
C GLU A 500 -18.89 2.96 4.60
N PHE A 501 -17.65 3.31 4.22
CA PHE A 501 -16.61 3.70 5.18
C PHE A 501 -16.82 5.12 5.73
N SER A 502 -17.30 6.05 4.89
CA SER A 502 -17.54 7.43 5.30
C SER A 502 -18.67 7.57 6.32
N MET A 503 -19.71 6.72 6.24
CA MET A 503 -20.85 6.74 7.16
C MET A 503 -20.51 6.22 8.56
N GLU A 504 -19.61 5.24 8.67
CA GLU A 504 -19.27 4.66 9.97
C GLU A 504 -18.66 5.70 10.92
N LYS A 505 -17.80 6.59 10.39
CA LYS A 505 -17.12 7.63 11.17
C LYS A 505 -17.86 8.96 11.22
N ALA A 506 -18.73 9.26 10.25
CA ALA A 506 -19.54 10.47 10.26
C ALA A 506 -20.53 10.48 11.43
N ARG A 507 -20.68 11.63 12.06
CA ARG A 507 -21.67 11.89 13.13
C ARG A 507 -22.83 12.72 12.63
N LEU A 508 -22.57 13.53 11.61
CA LEU A 508 -23.55 14.19 10.75
C LEU A 508 -23.12 13.96 9.30
N TYR A 509 -24.07 13.56 8.46
CA TYR A 509 -23.86 13.36 7.03
C TYR A 509 -24.91 14.14 6.24
N LEU A 510 -24.44 15.10 5.46
CA LEU A 510 -25.29 15.89 4.58
C LEU A 510 -25.04 15.52 3.12
N SER A 511 -26.12 15.48 2.34
CA SER A 511 -26.10 15.29 0.89
C SER A 511 -26.63 16.54 0.20
N LEU A 512 -25.91 17.01 -0.82
CA LEU A 512 -26.24 18.22 -1.58
C LEU A 512 -26.35 17.90 -3.08
N ASP A 513 -27.53 18.11 -3.67
CA ASP A 513 -27.77 17.93 -5.10
C ASP A 513 -28.22 19.23 -5.74
N PHE A 514 -27.58 19.63 -6.84
CA PHE A 514 -28.09 20.72 -7.66
C PHE A 514 -29.27 20.24 -8.50
N LEU A 515 -30.42 20.89 -8.37
CA LEU A 515 -31.64 20.62 -9.13
C LEU A 515 -31.74 21.64 -10.28
N GLU A 516 -31.59 21.13 -11.51
CA GLU A 516 -31.46 21.95 -12.72
C GLU A 516 -32.75 22.69 -13.07
N THR A 517 -33.89 22.06 -12.81
CA THR A 517 -35.23 22.59 -13.09
C THR A 517 -35.59 23.75 -12.15
N GLU A 518 -35.23 23.64 -10.88
CA GLU A 518 -35.54 24.62 -9.84
C GLU A 518 -34.43 25.67 -9.66
N LEU A 519 -33.28 25.48 -10.31
CA LEU A 519 -32.10 26.34 -10.22
C LEU A 519 -31.64 26.59 -8.77
N CYS A 520 -31.75 25.57 -7.93
CA CYS A 520 -31.33 25.57 -6.54
C CYS A 520 -30.80 24.19 -6.14
N SER A 521 -30.24 24.07 -4.94
CA SER A 521 -29.75 22.80 -4.42
C SER A 521 -30.67 22.25 -3.35
N ARG A 522 -30.84 20.93 -3.31
CA ARG A 522 -31.49 20.23 -2.20
C ARG A 522 -30.44 19.74 -1.22
N LEU A 523 -30.48 20.23 0.01
CA LEU A 523 -29.68 19.75 1.14
C LEU A 523 -30.49 18.70 1.90
N THR A 524 -29.97 17.49 2.04
CA THR A 524 -30.63 16.36 2.72
C THR A 524 -29.77 15.88 3.88
N ILE A 525 -30.37 15.68 5.06
CA ILE A 525 -29.74 15.00 6.18
C ILE A 525 -29.80 13.50 5.90
N VAL A 526 -28.67 12.89 5.56
CA VAL A 526 -28.61 11.45 5.27
C VAL A 526 -28.56 10.66 6.57
N ASP A 527 -27.72 11.10 7.50
CA ASP A 527 -27.59 10.49 8.81
C ASP A 527 -27.16 11.51 9.87
N ALA A 528 -27.62 11.32 11.10
CA ALA A 528 -27.24 12.10 12.26
C ALA A 528 -27.33 11.21 13.50
N LYS A 529 -26.17 10.96 14.13
CA LYS A 529 -26.07 10.00 15.24
C LYS A 529 -26.48 10.58 16.58
N SER A 530 -26.42 11.90 16.72
CA SER A 530 -26.74 12.63 17.96
C SER A 530 -27.96 13.53 17.74
N ASN A 531 -29.15 12.94 17.71
CA ASN A 531 -30.39 13.66 17.46
C ASN A 531 -30.87 14.41 18.70
N LYS A 532 -31.24 15.69 18.55
CA LYS A 532 -31.86 16.50 19.59
C LYS A 532 -33.39 16.43 19.59
N THR A 533 -33.97 15.82 18.57
CA THR A 533 -35.43 15.71 18.42
C THR A 533 -35.89 14.27 18.65
N PRO A 534 -37.14 14.06 19.12
CA PRO A 534 -37.67 12.72 19.38
C PRO A 534 -37.84 11.86 18.11
N LYS A 535 -37.96 12.50 16.95
CA LYS A 535 -38.14 11.82 15.66
C LYS A 535 -36.80 11.75 14.93
N PRO A 536 -36.50 10.65 14.22
CA PRO A 536 -35.32 10.59 13.36
C PRO A 536 -35.34 11.76 12.37
N ILE A 537 -34.21 12.46 12.24
CA ILE A 537 -34.06 13.58 11.31
C ILE A 537 -33.46 13.16 9.97
N SER A 538 -32.95 11.92 9.88
CA SER A 538 -32.50 11.34 8.62
C SER A 538 -33.63 11.33 7.59
N GLY A 539 -33.32 11.73 6.37
CA GLY A 539 -34.26 11.97 5.28
C GLY A 539 -34.83 13.40 5.23
N LEU A 540 -34.69 14.21 6.29
CA LEU A 540 -35.12 15.61 6.23
C LEU A 540 -34.32 16.36 5.17
N TRP A 541 -35.00 17.19 4.39
CA TRP A 541 -34.38 17.99 3.35
C TRP A 541 -34.87 19.44 3.35
N LYS A 542 -34.06 20.31 2.76
CA LYS A 542 -34.34 21.74 2.62
C LYS A 542 -33.77 22.26 1.30
N MET A 543 -34.51 23.14 0.63
CA MET A 543 -34.03 23.81 -0.58
C MET A 543 -33.14 24.97 -0.20
N VAL A 544 -31.97 25.07 -0.83
CA VAL A 544 -30.98 26.11 -0.60
C VAL A 544 -30.51 26.71 -1.92
N LYS A 545 -30.28 28.02 -1.93
CA LYS A 545 -29.82 28.75 -3.10
C LYS A 545 -28.47 29.39 -2.83
N ILE A 546 -27.63 29.45 -3.86
CA ILE A 546 -26.36 30.16 -3.80
C ILE A 546 -26.57 31.59 -4.32
N ILE A 547 -26.25 32.59 -3.52
CA ILE A 547 -26.32 34.01 -3.86
C ILE A 547 -24.90 34.54 -4.06
N ASP A 548 -24.69 35.28 -5.15
CA ASP A 548 -23.40 35.82 -5.59
C ASP A 548 -22.26 34.78 -5.69
N GLY A 549 -22.61 33.50 -5.86
CA GLY A 549 -21.65 32.39 -5.97
C GLY A 549 -20.95 32.02 -4.65
N THR A 550 -21.31 32.63 -3.52
CA THR A 550 -20.63 32.39 -2.23
C THR A 550 -21.59 32.20 -1.05
N TYR A 551 -22.68 32.96 -0.98
CA TYR A 551 -23.63 32.85 0.12
C TYR A 551 -24.57 31.70 -0.12
N MET A 552 -24.90 30.94 0.93
CA MET A 552 -25.92 29.90 0.83
C MET A 552 -27.08 30.23 1.76
N GLU A 553 -28.27 30.37 1.19
CA GLU A 553 -29.49 30.69 1.92
C GLU A 553 -30.53 29.58 1.77
N ALA A 554 -31.29 29.35 2.83
CA ALA A 554 -32.44 28.46 2.79
C ALA A 554 -33.63 29.17 2.11
N MET A 555 -34.25 28.48 1.16
CA MET A 555 -35.48 28.96 0.50
C MET A 555 -36.72 28.67 1.37
N ASP A 556 -36.64 27.64 2.20
CA ASP A 556 -37.72 27.22 3.10
C ASP A 556 -37.35 27.51 4.56
N LYS A 557 -38.33 27.99 5.34
CA LYS A 557 -38.15 28.19 6.79
C LYS A 557 -37.93 26.86 7.51
N GLU A 558 -38.76 25.87 7.20
CA GLU A 558 -38.77 24.57 7.88
C GLU A 558 -38.10 23.46 7.05
N TRP A 559 -37.63 22.42 7.74
CA TRP A 559 -37.15 21.20 7.11
C TRP A 559 -38.34 20.34 6.68
N ARG A 560 -38.29 19.77 5.48
CA ARG A 560 -39.33 18.92 4.90
C ARG A 560 -38.94 17.45 4.99
N ARG A 561 -39.92 16.55 4.97
CA ARG A 561 -39.73 15.11 4.84
C ARG A 561 -39.93 14.67 3.40
#